data_AF-A0A1I7VLW0-F1
#
_entry.id   AF-A0A1I7VLW0-F1
#
_cell.length_a   1.000
_cell.length_b   1.000
_cell.length_c   1.000
_cell.angle_alpha   90.00
_cell.angle_beta   90.00
_cell.angle_gamma   90.00
#
_symmetry.space_group_name_H-M   'P 1'
#
loop_
_entity.id
_entity.type
_entity.pdbx_description
1 polymer ?
#
loop_
_entity_poly.entity_id
_entity_poly.type
_entity_poly.pdbx_seq_one_letter_code
_entity_poly.pdbx_strand_id
1 'polypeptide(L)'
;MQHIMENMPFSRSDHQGQLSWTQLLQASKNRRVTENSFHNICEAYKRVDKCLEECEKTSEHSASIRRTYAGLRFICVEQKKEFFNNLPCLAQYEPVAMSRCQNEINQSLAGSNSFSAAVINREQHNIQNRLGTLCRDLGNMIKCIEPVTRNGCGETAAKMMLKFITVGFTR
;
A
#
# COMPACT_ATOMS: atom_id res chain seq x y z
N MET A 1 -19.51 -1.44 -12.67
CA MET A 1 -18.21 -0.93 -12.14
C MET A 1 -18.33 -0.30 -10.76
N GLN A 2 -19.45 0.33 -10.37
CA GLN A 2 -19.65 0.85 -9.01
C GLN A 2 -19.52 -0.21 -7.90
N HIS A 3 -20.07 -1.42 -8.09
CA HIS A 3 -20.06 -2.47 -7.07
C HIS A 3 -18.68 -3.10 -6.75
N ILE A 4 -17.66 -2.90 -7.58
CA ILE A 4 -16.32 -3.44 -7.29
C ILE A 4 -15.53 -2.48 -6.36
N MET A 5 -15.90 -1.19 -6.36
CA MET A 5 -15.27 -0.17 -5.50
C MET A 5 -15.80 -0.17 -4.06
N GLU A 6 -16.94 -0.80 -3.81
CA GLU A 6 -17.58 -0.86 -2.48
C GLU A 6 -16.96 -1.91 -1.55
N ASN A 7 -16.21 -2.89 -2.10
CA ASN A 7 -15.64 -4.00 -1.33
C ASN A 7 -14.12 -3.93 -1.12
N MET A 8 -13.48 -2.79 -1.41
CA MET A 8 -12.13 -2.54 -0.89
C MET A 8 -12.21 -2.19 0.60
N PRO A 9 -11.18 -2.51 1.42
CA PRO A 9 -11.19 -2.28 2.87
C PRO A 9 -11.32 -0.80 3.29
N PHE A 10 -11.39 0.10 2.32
CA PHE A 10 -11.57 1.53 2.45
C PHE A 10 -12.86 1.98 1.74
N SER A 11 -13.97 1.29 1.98
CA SER A 11 -15.27 1.64 1.43
C SER A 11 -15.71 3.02 1.94
N ARG A 12 -15.99 3.92 0.98
CA ARG A 12 -16.52 5.28 1.14
C ARG A 12 -17.53 5.40 2.29
N SER A 13 -17.13 6.06 3.36
CA SER A 13 -18.04 6.83 4.22
C SER A 13 -17.79 8.31 3.94
N ASP A 14 -18.86 9.10 3.86
CA ASP A 14 -18.93 10.52 3.45
C ASP A 14 -18.18 11.54 4.35
N HIS A 15 -17.18 11.09 5.10
CA HIS A 15 -16.14 11.92 5.71
C HIS A 15 -14.80 11.57 5.03
N GLN A 16 -14.51 12.29 3.94
CA GLN A 16 -13.41 12.11 2.99
C GLN A 16 -12.09 11.58 3.58
N GLY A 17 -11.80 10.30 3.35
CA GLY A 17 -10.47 9.77 3.01
C GLY A 17 -9.33 9.93 4.02
N GLN A 18 -9.59 10.43 5.23
CA GLN A 18 -8.54 10.60 6.23
C GLN A 18 -8.16 9.26 6.84
N LEU A 19 -6.91 8.87 6.63
CA LEU A 19 -6.35 7.70 7.29
C LEU A 19 -6.13 8.02 8.77
N SER A 20 -6.69 7.19 9.65
CA SER A 20 -6.51 7.28 11.11
C SER A 20 -5.67 6.12 11.63
N TRP A 21 -4.73 6.42 12.51
CA TRP A 21 -3.90 5.39 13.16
C TRP A 21 -4.72 4.42 14.01
N THR A 22 -5.76 4.90 14.71
CA THR A 22 -6.58 4.01 15.55
C THR A 22 -7.31 2.97 14.70
N GLN A 23 -7.82 3.38 13.54
CA GLN A 23 -8.48 2.48 12.59
C GLN A 23 -7.48 1.46 12.01
N LEU A 24 -6.29 1.93 11.61
CA LEU A 24 -5.23 1.04 11.09
C LEU A 24 -4.77 0.04 12.16
N LEU A 25 -4.59 0.48 13.41
CA LEU A 25 -4.17 -0.41 14.49
C LEU A 25 -5.21 -1.49 14.75
N GLN A 26 -6.50 -1.13 14.78
CA GLN A 26 -7.55 -2.14 14.97
C GLN A 26 -7.61 -3.13 13.81
N ALA A 27 -7.45 -2.67 12.57
CA ALA A 27 -7.38 -3.56 11.40
C ALA A 27 -6.18 -4.53 11.48
N SER A 28 -4.99 -4.03 11.84
CA SER A 28 -3.76 -4.84 11.90
C SER A 28 -3.85 -6.01 12.89
N LYS A 29 -4.65 -5.88 13.96
CA LYS A 29 -4.81 -6.95 14.97
C LYS A 29 -5.46 -8.21 14.40
N ASN A 30 -6.18 -8.10 13.29
CA ASN A 30 -6.82 -9.25 12.65
C ASN A 30 -5.98 -9.76 11.47
N ARG A 31 -4.99 -10.60 11.78
CA ARG A 31 -4.11 -11.24 10.79
C ARG A 31 -4.85 -11.88 9.61
N ARG A 32 -5.99 -12.54 9.86
CA ARG A 32 -6.79 -13.19 8.81
C ARG A 32 -7.38 -12.18 7.84
N VAL A 33 -7.73 -10.99 8.31
CA VAL A 33 -8.20 -9.91 7.43
C VAL A 33 -7.07 -9.48 6.51
N THR A 34 -5.87 -9.20 7.03
CA THR A 34 -4.71 -8.84 6.20
C THR A 34 -4.40 -9.91 5.15
N GLU A 35 -4.33 -11.18 5.54
CA GLU A 35 -4.07 -12.29 4.62
C GLU A 35 -5.14 -12.41 3.52
N ASN A 36 -6.42 -12.37 3.91
CA ASN A 36 -7.53 -12.48 2.96
C ASN A 36 -7.59 -11.26 2.03
N SER A 37 -7.29 -10.06 2.55
CA SER A 37 -7.23 -8.84 1.75
C SER A 37 -6.21 -8.97 0.62
N PHE A 38 -5.01 -9.47 0.89
CA PHE A 38 -4.01 -9.66 -0.18
C PHE A 38 -4.41 -10.73 -1.19
N HIS A 39 -5.07 -11.82 -0.76
CA HIS A 39 -5.65 -12.79 -1.71
C HIS A 39 -6.69 -12.14 -2.62
N ASN A 40 -7.62 -11.38 -2.05
CA ASN A 40 -8.67 -10.70 -2.78
C ASN A 40 -8.12 -9.64 -3.74
N ILE A 41 -7.11 -8.88 -3.30
CA ILE A 41 -6.40 -7.89 -4.13
C ILE A 41 -5.74 -8.59 -5.32
N CYS A 42 -5.08 -9.73 -5.12
CA CYS A 42 -4.44 -10.44 -6.22
C CYS A 42 -5.42 -11.05 -7.22
N GLU A 43 -6.58 -11.53 -6.77
CA GLU A 43 -7.63 -11.97 -7.70
C GLU A 43 -8.28 -10.80 -8.44
N ALA A 44 -8.44 -9.64 -7.78
CA ALA A 44 -8.88 -8.42 -8.45
C ALA A 44 -7.86 -7.94 -9.50
N TYR A 45 -6.57 -7.92 -9.16
CA TYR A 45 -5.49 -7.53 -10.08
C TYR A 45 -5.50 -8.39 -11.35
N LYS A 46 -5.59 -9.72 -11.22
CA LYS A 46 -5.65 -10.62 -12.38
C LYS A 46 -6.83 -10.34 -13.30
N ARG A 47 -8.01 -10.01 -12.73
CA ARG A 47 -9.20 -9.66 -13.52
C ARG A 47 -8.99 -8.35 -14.28
N VAL A 48 -8.39 -7.35 -13.65
CA VAL A 48 -8.06 -6.06 -14.30
C VAL A 48 -7.02 -6.27 -15.40
N ASP A 49 -5.94 -7.01 -15.13
CA ASP A 49 -4.86 -7.24 -16.10
C ASP A 49 -5.36 -7.99 -17.34
N LYS A 50 -6.20 -9.02 -17.14
CA LYS A 50 -6.88 -9.74 -18.22
C LYS A 50 -7.81 -8.82 -19.02
N CYS A 51 -8.59 -7.98 -18.36
CA CYS A 51 -9.46 -7.01 -19.03
C CYS A 51 -8.65 -6.01 -19.87
N LEU A 52 -7.53 -5.50 -19.35
CA LEU A 52 -6.64 -4.62 -20.10
C LEU A 52 -5.99 -5.33 -21.30
N GLU A 53 -5.68 -6.62 -21.16
CA GLU A 53 -5.17 -7.43 -22.28
C GLU A 53 -6.24 -7.64 -23.34
N GLU A 54 -7.50 -7.92 -22.97
CA GLU A 54 -8.58 -8.15 -23.93
C GLU A 54 -9.05 -6.85 -24.60
N CYS A 55 -9.10 -5.73 -23.87
CA CYS A 55 -9.62 -4.45 -24.37
C CYS A 55 -8.58 -3.64 -25.15
N GLU A 56 -7.30 -3.66 -24.74
CA GLU A 56 -6.26 -2.83 -25.33
C GLU A 56 -4.89 -3.54 -25.33
N LYS A 57 -4.75 -4.60 -26.14
CA LYS A 57 -3.55 -5.45 -26.21
C LYS A 57 -2.21 -4.68 -26.31
N THR A 58 -2.21 -3.50 -26.95
CA THR A 58 -0.98 -2.77 -27.31
C THR A 58 -1.17 -1.25 -27.36
N SER A 59 -1.94 -0.66 -26.44
CA SER A 59 -2.02 0.81 -26.33
C SER A 59 -1.00 1.34 -25.31
N GLU A 60 -0.45 2.54 -25.55
CA GLU A 60 0.34 3.25 -24.53
C GLU A 60 -0.46 3.49 -23.24
N HIS A 61 -1.78 3.61 -23.35
CA HIS A 61 -2.68 3.81 -22.22
C HIS A 61 -2.71 2.59 -21.29
N SER A 62 -2.86 1.39 -21.86
CA SER A 62 -2.81 0.12 -21.13
C SER A 62 -1.44 -0.10 -20.46
N ALA A 63 -0.35 0.29 -21.13
CA ALA A 63 1.00 0.23 -20.58
C ALA A 63 1.19 1.22 -19.41
N SER A 64 0.57 2.41 -19.50
CA SER A 64 0.55 3.38 -18.40
C SER A 64 -0.22 2.84 -17.19
N ILE A 65 -1.41 2.27 -17.39
CA ILE A 65 -2.22 1.68 -16.32
C ILE A 65 -1.47 0.52 -15.64
N ARG A 66 -0.84 -0.38 -16.41
CA ARG A 66 -0.05 -1.49 -15.85
C ARG A 66 1.13 -1.00 -15.00
N ARG A 67 1.77 0.13 -15.37
CA ARG A 67 2.82 0.76 -14.55
C ARG A 67 2.27 1.26 -13.21
N THR A 68 1.07 1.85 -13.19
CA THR A 68 0.42 2.30 -11.95
C THR A 68 0.23 1.17 -10.92
N TYR A 69 0.06 -0.06 -11.38
CA TYR A 69 -0.12 -1.24 -10.53
C TYR A 69 1.13 -2.14 -10.43
N ALA A 70 2.32 -1.62 -10.73
CA ALA A 70 3.56 -2.40 -10.71
C ALA A 70 3.81 -3.11 -9.36
N GLY A 71 3.49 -2.46 -8.24
CA GLY A 71 3.59 -3.08 -6.91
C GLY A 71 2.67 -4.30 -6.76
N LEU A 72 1.44 -4.24 -7.29
CA LEU A 72 0.51 -5.37 -7.29
C LEU A 72 0.98 -6.49 -8.21
N ARG A 73 1.49 -6.15 -9.41
CA ARG A 73 2.11 -7.14 -10.31
C ARG A 73 3.24 -7.89 -9.62
N PHE A 74 4.09 -7.17 -8.89
CA PHE A 74 5.19 -7.75 -8.13
C PHE A 74 4.71 -8.80 -7.11
N ILE A 75 3.73 -8.47 -6.25
CA ILE A 75 3.26 -9.41 -5.21
C ILE A 75 2.25 -10.46 -5.70
N CYS A 76 1.55 -10.21 -6.80
CA CYS A 76 0.47 -11.09 -7.28
C CYS A 76 0.89 -12.01 -8.44
N VAL A 77 1.97 -11.67 -9.14
CA VAL A 77 2.48 -12.44 -10.29
C VAL A 77 3.95 -12.81 -10.10
N GLU A 78 4.85 -11.83 -9.99
CA GLU A 78 6.29 -12.05 -10.10
C GLU A 78 6.87 -12.77 -8.87
N GLN A 79 6.53 -12.30 -7.68
CA GLN A 79 7.02 -12.80 -6.40
C GLN A 79 5.91 -13.42 -5.54
N LYS A 80 4.81 -13.86 -6.17
CA LYS A 80 3.62 -14.36 -5.47
C LYS A 80 3.97 -15.40 -4.40
N LYS A 81 4.68 -16.47 -4.78
CA LYS A 81 4.99 -17.56 -3.85
C LYS A 81 5.79 -17.05 -2.66
N GLU A 82 6.83 -16.25 -2.90
CA GLU A 82 7.68 -15.73 -1.84
C GLU A 82 6.92 -14.73 -0.95
N PHE A 83 6.12 -13.84 -1.52
CA PHE A 83 5.28 -12.91 -0.76
C PHE A 83 4.30 -13.65 0.15
N PHE A 84 3.51 -14.59 -0.40
CA PHE A 84 2.50 -15.32 0.39
C PHE A 84 3.13 -16.29 1.40
N ASN A 85 4.37 -16.75 1.20
CA ASN A 85 5.11 -17.49 2.22
C ASN A 85 5.51 -16.60 3.42
N ASN A 86 5.82 -15.33 3.19
CA ASN A 86 6.20 -14.38 4.24
C ASN A 86 5.00 -13.67 4.88
N LEU A 87 3.87 -13.57 4.15
CA LEU A 87 2.68 -12.83 4.55
C LEU A 87 2.13 -13.22 5.95
N PRO A 88 2.06 -14.51 6.34
CA PRO A 88 1.64 -14.89 7.69
C PRO A 88 2.45 -14.24 8.81
N CYS A 89 3.78 -14.15 8.64
CA CYS A 89 4.64 -13.50 9.63
C CYS A 89 4.48 -11.98 9.58
N LEU A 90 4.48 -11.40 8.37
CA LEU A 90 4.31 -9.95 8.20
C LEU A 90 3.01 -9.46 8.87
N ALA A 91 1.90 -10.18 8.65
CA ALA A 91 0.61 -9.87 9.26
C ALA A 91 0.58 -10.14 10.78
N GLN A 92 1.38 -11.08 11.29
CA GLN A 92 1.54 -11.29 12.73
C GLN A 92 2.32 -10.16 13.40
N TYR A 93 3.33 -9.60 12.73
CA TYR A 93 4.18 -8.54 13.26
C TYR A 93 3.68 -7.13 12.94
N GLU A 94 2.66 -6.99 12.09
CA GLU A 94 2.04 -5.71 11.75
C GLU A 94 1.63 -4.90 12.99
N PRO A 95 0.91 -5.44 14.01
CA PRO A 95 0.56 -4.69 15.22
C PRO A 95 1.78 -4.27 16.04
N VAL A 96 2.84 -5.07 16.03
CA VAL A 96 4.10 -4.79 16.75
C VAL A 96 4.80 -3.60 16.09
N ALA A 97 4.91 -3.61 14.77
CA ALA A 97 5.43 -2.48 14.01
C ALA A 97 4.57 -1.23 14.21
N MET A 98 3.24 -1.37 14.17
CA MET A 98 2.30 -0.27 14.38
C MET A 98 2.41 0.39 15.77
N SER A 99 2.66 -0.41 16.81
CA SER A 99 2.86 0.11 18.16
C SER A 99 4.24 0.72 18.35
N ARG A 100 5.29 0.10 17.82
CA ARG A 100 6.67 0.59 18.00
C ARG A 100 6.97 1.84 17.18
N CYS A 101 6.41 1.93 15.98
CA CYS A 101 6.63 3.02 15.03
C CYS A 101 5.44 3.98 14.98
N GLN A 102 4.71 4.11 16.09
CA GLN A 102 3.48 4.90 16.15
C GLN A 102 3.71 6.35 15.70
N ASN A 103 4.82 6.98 16.11
CA ASN A 103 5.10 8.37 15.78
C ASN A 103 5.34 8.56 14.29
N GLU A 104 6.18 7.72 13.69
CA GLU A 104 6.54 7.77 12.28
C GLU A 104 5.33 7.42 11.40
N ILE A 105 4.52 6.45 11.81
CA ILE A 105 3.26 6.11 11.13
C ILE A 105 2.31 7.30 11.21
N ASN A 106 2.10 7.90 12.39
CA ASN A 106 1.23 9.08 12.54
C ASN A 106 1.68 10.25 11.67
N GLN A 107 2.98 10.52 11.61
CA GLN A 107 3.55 11.56 10.73
C GLN A 107 3.29 11.24 9.26
N SER A 108 3.55 10.00 8.83
CA SER A 108 3.26 9.56 7.46
C SER A 108 1.78 9.67 7.10
N LEU A 109 0.87 9.37 8.04
CA LEU A 109 -0.57 9.51 7.85
C LEU A 109 -0.97 10.99 7.74
N ALA A 110 -0.44 11.84 8.61
CA ALA A 110 -0.68 13.29 8.55
C ALA A 110 -0.17 13.89 7.22
N GLY A 111 1.04 13.50 6.78
CA GLY A 111 1.60 13.88 5.49
C GLY A 111 0.74 13.41 4.32
N SER A 112 0.22 12.18 4.38
CA SER A 112 -0.64 11.60 3.35
C SER A 112 -1.98 12.33 3.24
N ASN A 113 -2.62 12.59 4.38
CA ASN A 113 -3.88 13.34 4.45
C ASN A 113 -3.68 14.78 3.96
N SER A 114 -2.57 15.42 4.35
CA SER A 114 -2.19 16.78 3.94
C SER A 114 -1.96 16.88 2.42
N PHE A 115 -1.21 15.94 1.84
CA PHE A 115 -0.97 15.88 0.41
C PHE A 115 -2.27 15.63 -0.37
N SER A 116 -3.08 14.66 0.09
CA SER A 116 -4.37 14.33 -0.53
C SER A 116 -5.31 15.53 -0.55
N ALA A 117 -5.40 16.27 0.56
CA ALA A 117 -6.18 17.50 0.64
C ALA A 117 -5.72 18.54 -0.38
N ALA A 118 -4.41 18.75 -0.53
CA ALA A 118 -3.89 19.70 -1.52
C ALA A 118 -4.15 19.30 -2.97
N VAL A 119 -4.11 18.00 -3.27
CA VAL A 119 -4.48 17.49 -4.61
C VAL A 119 -5.97 17.71 -4.87
N ILE A 120 -6.84 17.36 -3.90
CA ILE A 120 -8.30 17.54 -4.00
C ILE A 120 -8.66 19.02 -4.16
N ASN A 121 -8.05 19.88 -3.36
CA ASN A 121 -8.27 21.33 -3.37
C ASN A 121 -7.51 22.05 -4.50
N ARG A 122 -6.74 21.31 -5.32
CA ARG A 122 -5.95 21.83 -6.44
C ARG A 122 -4.99 22.95 -6.02
N GLU A 123 -4.38 22.83 -4.85
CA GLU A 123 -3.40 23.79 -4.32
C GLU A 123 -2.04 23.65 -5.03
N GLN A 124 -1.97 24.02 -6.31
CA GLN A 124 -0.81 23.76 -7.19
C GLN A 124 0.54 24.18 -6.58
N HIS A 125 0.59 25.34 -5.91
CA HIS A 125 1.81 25.85 -5.27
C HIS A 125 2.26 25.02 -4.06
N ASN A 126 1.35 24.28 -3.41
CA ASN A 126 1.65 23.50 -2.22
C ASN A 126 1.88 22.01 -2.51
N ILE A 127 1.44 21.51 -3.68
CA ILE A 127 1.53 20.08 -4.03
C ILE A 127 2.98 19.59 -3.97
N GLN A 128 3.93 20.32 -4.56
CA GLN A 128 5.34 19.91 -4.57
C GLN A 128 5.94 19.84 -3.15
N ASN A 129 5.69 20.86 -2.33
CA ASN A 129 6.20 20.90 -0.95
C ASN A 129 5.57 19.80 -0.08
N ARG A 130 4.25 19.58 -0.22
CA ARG A 130 3.53 18.54 0.52
C ARG A 130 3.96 17.14 0.07
N LEU A 131 4.24 16.94 -1.22
CA LEU A 131 4.82 15.70 -1.73
C LEU A 131 6.22 15.45 -1.15
N GLY A 132 7.08 16.47 -1.13
CA GLY A 132 8.41 16.36 -0.53
C GLY A 132 8.37 16.01 0.95
N THR A 133 7.41 16.58 1.69
CA THR A 133 7.17 16.24 3.10
C THR A 133 6.68 14.79 3.24
N LEU A 134 5.70 14.37 2.44
CA LEU A 134 5.21 12.99 2.42
C LEU A 134 6.34 11.98 2.13
N CYS A 135 7.20 12.25 1.15
CA CYS A 135 8.35 11.38 0.84
C CYS A 135 9.30 11.22 2.04
N ARG A 136 9.57 12.31 2.77
CA ARG A 136 10.41 12.29 3.98
C ARG A 136 9.75 11.48 5.11
N ASP A 137 8.46 11.70 5.33
CA ASP A 137 7.71 11.03 6.40
C ASP A 137 7.60 9.52 6.13
N LEU A 138 7.33 9.13 4.88
CA LEU A 138 7.38 7.73 4.42
C LEU A 138 8.76 7.12 4.62
N GLY A 139 9.83 7.86 4.29
CA GLY A 139 11.21 7.42 4.50
C GLY A 139 11.53 7.14 5.97
N ASN A 140 11.05 7.98 6.88
CA ASN A 140 11.20 7.78 8.33
C ASN A 140 10.39 6.59 8.84
N MET A 141 9.16 6.43 8.36
CA MET A 141 8.32 5.27 8.67
C MET A 141 8.99 3.96 8.24
N ILE A 142 9.53 3.89 7.02
CA ILE A 142 10.25 2.72 6.52
C ILE A 142 11.47 2.42 7.40
N LYS A 143 12.28 3.43 7.74
CA LYS A 143 13.45 3.25 8.63
C LYS A 143 13.08 2.69 10.00
N CYS A 144 11.88 2.98 10.50
CA CYS A 144 11.41 2.40 11.75
C CYS A 144 10.87 0.97 11.59
N ILE A 145 10.03 0.72 10.58
CA ILE A 145 9.36 -0.58 10.41
C ILE A 145 10.34 -1.67 9.96
N GLU A 146 11.29 -1.33 9.09
CA GLU A 146 12.28 -2.25 8.53
C GLU A 146 12.99 -3.12 9.57
N PRO A 147 13.64 -2.56 10.63
CA PRO A 147 14.29 -3.38 11.65
C PRO A 147 13.30 -4.20 12.48
N VAL A 148 12.07 -3.73 12.68
CA VAL A 148 11.03 -4.51 13.38
C VAL A 148 10.68 -5.75 12.57
N THR A 149 10.47 -5.59 11.27
CA THR A 149 10.18 -6.69 10.34
C THR A 149 11.37 -7.64 10.21
N ARG A 150 12.60 -7.13 10.06
CA ARG A 150 13.80 -7.96 9.98
C ARG A 150 13.97 -8.82 11.22
N ASN A 151 13.81 -8.23 12.41
CA ASN A 151 13.97 -8.96 13.67
C ASN A 151 12.82 -9.95 13.94
N GLY A 152 11.62 -9.66 13.44
CA GLY A 152 10.44 -10.51 13.65
C GLY A 152 10.28 -11.64 12.63
N CYS A 153 10.54 -11.34 11.36
CA CYS A 153 10.23 -12.22 10.23
C CYS A 153 11.45 -12.58 9.38
N GLY A 154 12.64 -12.09 9.74
CA GLY A 154 13.88 -12.38 9.06
C GLY A 154 14.17 -11.48 7.85
N GLU A 155 15.37 -11.66 7.32
CA GLU A 155 15.95 -10.82 6.26
C GLU A 155 15.14 -10.88 4.95
N THR A 156 14.66 -12.08 4.57
CA THR A 156 13.87 -12.28 3.35
C THR A 156 12.56 -11.50 3.40
N ALA A 157 11.83 -11.56 4.51
CA ALA A 157 10.59 -10.83 4.70
C ALA A 157 10.80 -9.31 4.66
N ALA A 158 11.84 -8.82 5.32
CA ALA A 158 12.19 -7.39 5.32
C ALA A 158 12.52 -6.89 3.89
N LYS A 159 13.36 -7.64 3.15
CA LYS A 159 13.67 -7.33 1.75
C LYS A 159 12.43 -7.36 0.85
N MET A 160 11.54 -8.33 1.03
CA MET A 160 10.29 -8.43 0.27
C MET A 160 9.37 -7.21 0.53
N MET A 161 9.19 -6.85 1.80
CA MET A 161 8.41 -5.67 2.20
C MET A 161 8.98 -4.39 1.57
N LEU A 162 10.30 -4.17 1.69
CA LEU A 162 10.95 -3.01 1.09
C LEU A 162 10.81 -2.98 -0.43
N LYS A 163 11.03 -4.10 -1.11
CA LYS A 163 10.86 -4.20 -2.56
C LYS A 163 9.43 -3.82 -2.97
N PHE A 164 8.42 -4.40 -2.33
CA PHE A 164 7.03 -4.06 -2.60
C PHE A 164 6.75 -2.56 -2.46
N ILE A 165 7.23 -1.94 -1.39
CA ILE A 165 7.11 -0.49 -1.17
C ILE A 165 7.80 0.28 -2.30
N THR A 166 9.07 -0.04 -2.60
CA THR A 166 9.86 0.68 -3.60
C THR A 166 9.34 0.53 -5.02
N VAL A 167 8.78 -0.64 -5.40
CA VAL A 167 8.21 -0.87 -6.74
C VAL A 167 7.04 0.09 -7.01
N GLY A 168 6.31 0.50 -5.97
CA GLY A 168 5.28 1.53 -6.08
C GLY A 168 5.80 2.94 -6.39
N PHE A 169 7.10 3.19 -6.25
CA PHE A 169 7.74 4.49 -6.46
C PHE A 169 8.82 4.48 -7.56
N THR A 170 9.20 3.30 -8.08
CA THR A 170 10.13 3.18 -9.21
C THR A 170 9.40 3.38 -10.53
N ARG A 171 9.99 4.23 -11.39
CA ARG A 171 9.48 4.59 -12.73
C ARG A 171 9.50 3.43 -13.71
#